data_AF-A0A757VVT8-F1
#
_entry.id   AF-A0A757VVT8-F1
#
_cell.length_a   1.000
_cell.length_b   1.000
_cell.length_c   1.000
_cell.angle_alpha   90.00
_cell.angle_beta   90.00
_cell.angle_gamma   90.00
#
_symmetry.space_group_name_H-M   'P 1'
#
loop_
_entity.id
_entity.type
_entity.pdbx_description
1 polymer ?
#
loop_
_entity_poly.entity_id
_entity_poly.type
_entity_poly.pdbx_seq_one_letter_code
_entity_poly.pdbx_strand_id
1 'polypeptide(L)' 'MAFGGGGHSCLGAQLARLEMRVILHHLLEQVHSFSLDGEVNWVRSNKHTGIRSMLVRFVKRYHK' A
#
# COMPACT_ATOMS: atom_id res chain seq x y z
N MET A 1 -14.29 9.52 1.55
CA MET A 1 -13.50 9.63 2.81
C MET A 1 -13.10 8.23 3.25
N ALA A 2 -11.80 7.91 3.39
CA ALA A 2 -11.35 6.53 3.67
C ALA A 2 -11.54 6.06 5.13
N PHE A 3 -11.63 7.00 6.09
CA PHE A 3 -11.69 6.70 7.52
C PHE A 3 -12.99 7.17 8.20
N GLY A 4 -14.05 7.44 7.43
CA GLY A 4 -15.30 7.99 7.97
C GLY A 4 -15.14 9.39 8.59
N GLY A 5 -16.09 9.76 9.45
CA GLY A 5 -16.15 11.06 10.14
C GLY A 5 -17.23 11.09 11.22
N GLY A 6 -17.19 12.10 12.11
CA GLY A 6 -18.12 12.23 13.23
C GLY A 6 -17.94 11.13 14.28
N GLY A 7 -19.02 10.73 14.95
CA GLY A 7 -19.00 9.70 16.01
C GLY A 7 -18.55 8.30 15.56
N HIS A 8 -18.38 8.07 14.26
CA HIS A 8 -17.89 6.82 13.68
C HIS A 8 -16.60 7.01 12.87
N SER A 9 -15.78 8.01 13.22
CA SER A 9 -14.43 8.09 12.66
C SER A 9 -13.62 6.84 13.04
N CYS A 10 -12.81 6.35 12.10
CA CYS A 10 -11.97 5.18 12.34
C CYS A 10 -10.98 5.44 13.49
N LEU A 11 -11.10 4.63 14.55
CA LEU A 11 -10.20 4.67 15.70
C LEU A 11 -8.73 4.44 15.31
N GLY A 12 -8.49 3.61 14.29
CA GLY A 12 -7.16 3.27 13.79
C GLY A 12 -6.59 4.24 12.75
N ALA A 13 -7.25 5.38 12.45
CA ALA A 13 -6.85 6.25 11.35
C ALA A 13 -5.40 6.78 11.46
N GLN A 14 -4.92 7.02 12.68
CA GLN A 14 -3.54 7.46 12.91
C GLN A 14 -2.54 6.32 12.71
N LEU A 15 -2.87 5.11 13.19
CA LEU A 15 -2.02 3.93 13.01
C LEU A 15 -1.87 3.59 11.52
N ALA A 16 -2.97 3.53 10.77
CA ALA A 16 -2.93 3.23 9.33
C ALA A 16 -2.08 4.25 8.54
N ARG A 17 -2.10 5.53 8.94
CA ARG A 17 -1.25 6.56 8.35
C ARG A 17 0.22 6.38 8.71
N LEU A 18 0.52 5.98 9.94
CA LEU A 18 1.88 5.67 10.37
C LEU A 18 2.43 4.47 9.59
N GLU A 19 1.67 3.39 9.46
CA GLU A 19 2.05 2.21 8.68
C GLU A 19 2.38 2.60 7.23
N MET A 20 1.54 3.40 6.58
CA MET A 20 1.83 3.82 5.20
C MET A 20 3.05 4.73 5.11
N ARG A 21 3.26 5.62 6.08
CA ARG A 21 4.47 6.45 6.12
C ARG A 21 5.71 5.58 6.23
N VAL A 22 5.72 4.59 7.12
CA VAL A 22 6.86 3.69 7.32
C VAL A 22 7.13 2.85 6.08
N ILE A 23 6.09 2.24 5.49
CA ILE A 23 6.24 1.41 4.28
C ILE A 23 6.76 2.25 3.12
N LEU A 24 6.13 3.40 2.84
CA LEU A 24 6.53 4.25 1.71
C LEU A 24 7.93 4.83 1.89
N HIS A 25 8.33 5.18 3.11
CA HIS A 25 9.69 5.65 3.40
C HIS A 25 10.74 4.62 2.97
N HIS A 26 10.67 3.41 3.52
CA HIS A 26 11.64 2.35 3.23
C HIS A 26 11.58 1.92 1.77
N LEU A 27 10.38 1.88 1.17
CA LEU A 27 10.24 1.56 -0.24
C LEU A 27 10.99 2.57 -1.12
N LEU A 28 10.84 3.86 -0.86
CA LEU A 28 11.50 4.93 -1.63
C LEU A 28 13.03 4.95 -1.42
N GLU A 29 13.51 4.59 -0.23
CA GLU A 29 14.94 4.48 0.06
C GLU A 29 15.61 3.30 -0.65
N GLN A 30 14.90 2.18 -0.82
CA GLN A 30 15.49 0.92 -1.29
C GLN A 30 15.19 0.63 -2.77
N VAL A 31 14.12 1.21 -3.32
CA VAL A 31 13.64 0.90 -4.67
C VAL A 31 13.88 2.09 -5.60
N HIS A 32 14.54 1.85 -6.72
CA HIS A 32 14.69 2.84 -7.79
C HIS A 32 13.44 2.89 -8.66
N SER A 33 12.94 1.72 -9.07
CA SER A 33 11.73 1.56 -9.85
C SER A 33 11.11 0.17 -9.64
N PHE A 34 9.86 -0.01 -10.05
CA PHE A 34 9.18 -1.30 -10.03
C PHE A 34 8.20 -1.43 -11.20
N SER A 35 7.87 -2.65 -11.58
CA SER A 35 6.88 -2.96 -12.60
C SER A 35 6.02 -4.15 -12.18
N LEU A 36 4.80 -4.24 -12.71
CA LEU A 36 3.98 -5.45 -12.57
C LEU A 36 4.67 -6.60 -13.31
N ASP A 37 4.65 -7.78 -12.70
CA ASP A 37 5.25 -9.02 -13.21
C ASP A 37 4.16 -10.09 -13.39
N GLY A 38 3.05 -9.69 -14.03
CA GLY A 38 1.86 -10.51 -14.24
C GLY A 38 0.56 -9.78 -13.94
N GLU A 39 -0.56 -10.50 -14.05
CA GLU A 39 -1.89 -9.96 -13.74
C GLU A 39 -2.12 -9.76 -12.24
N VAL A 40 -2.83 -8.69 -11.88
CA VAL A 40 -3.23 -8.41 -10.50
C VAL A 40 -4.49 -9.21 -10.17
N ASN A 41 -4.43 -10.03 -9.13
CA ASN A 41 -5.60 -10.74 -8.63
C ASN A 41 -6.33 -9.87 -7.61
N TRP A 42 -7.55 -9.48 -7.93
CA TRP A 42 -8.40 -8.67 -7.05
C TRP A 42 -9.27 -9.52 -6.14
N VAL A 43 -9.45 -9.06 -4.91
CA VAL A 43 -10.40 -9.66 -3.97
C VAL A 43 -11.82 -9.46 -4.51
N ARG A 44 -12.62 -10.54 -4.52
CA ARG A 44 -14.06 -10.48 -4.84
C ARG A 44 -14.82 -9.93 -3.63
N SER A 45 -15.02 -8.62 -3.58
CA SER A 45 -15.80 -7.95 -2.54
C SER A 45 -16.54 -6.75 -3.10
N ASN A 46 -17.76 -6.52 -2.60
CA ASN A 46 -18.56 -5.32 -2.85
C ASN A 46 -18.44 -4.27 -1.73
N LYS A 47 -17.66 -4.56 -0.67
CA LYS A 47 -17.37 -3.64 0.44
C LYS A 47 -15.97 -3.06 0.37
N HIS A 48 -14.97 -3.91 0.12
CA HIS A 48 -13.56 -3.52 0.13
C HIS A 48 -12.94 -3.68 -1.25
N THR A 49 -12.24 -2.67 -1.73
CA THR A 49 -11.35 -2.81 -2.88
C THR A 49 -10.01 -3.34 -2.38
N GLY A 50 -9.76 -4.64 -2.59
CA GLY A 50 -8.55 -5.30 -2.11
C GLY A 50 -7.80 -6.03 -3.22
N ILE A 51 -6.48 -6.11 -3.07
CA ILE A 51 -5.61 -6.93 -3.92
C ILE A 51 -5.29 -8.21 -3.16
N ARG A 52 -5.58 -9.37 -3.77
CA ARG A 52 -5.24 -10.68 -3.20
C ARG A 52 -3.78 -11.04 -3.49
N SER A 53 -3.32 -10.75 -4.70
CA SER A 53 -1.91 -10.93 -5.08
C SER A 53 -1.54 -9.95 -6.19
N MET A 54 -0.33 -9.40 -6.11
CA MET A 54 0.27 -8.54 -7.13
C MET A 54 1.75 -8.88 -7.22
N LEU A 55 2.13 -9.56 -8.31
CA LEU A 55 3.52 -9.87 -8.58
C LEU A 55 4.22 -8.60 -9.07
N VAL A 56 5.35 -8.26 -8.45
CA VAL A 56 6.09 -7.03 -8.72
C VAL A 56 7.57 -7.36 -8.87
N ARG A 57 8.18 -6.81 -9.92
CA ARG A 57 9.62 -6.81 -10.12
C ARG A 57 10.18 -5.49 -9.64
N PHE A 58 11.14 -5.54 -8.71
CA PHE A 58 11.81 -4.36 -8.17
C PHE A 58 13.20 -4.16 -8.78
N VAL A 59 13.56 -2.90 -9.04
CA VAL A 59 14.93 -2.47 -9.30
C VAL A 59 15.46 -1.83 -8.03
N LYS A 60 16.51 -2.41 -7.42
CA LYS A 60 17.14 -1.84 -6.23
C LYS A 60 17.74 -0.47 -6.54
N ARG A 61 17.62 0.43 -5.57
CA ARG A 61 18.35 1.70 -5.54
C ARG A 61 19.76 1.43 -5.02
N TYR A 62 20.77 1.73 -5.84
CA TYR A 62 22.16 1.76 -5.38
C TYR A 62 22.43 3.12 -4.74
N HIS A 63 22.88 3.09 -3.49
CA HIS A 63 23.47 4.26 -2.83
C HIS A 63 24.97 4.22 -3.13
N LYS A 64 25.50 5.28 -3.74
CA LYS A 64 26.94 5.44 -3.95
C LYS A 64 27.62 5.82 -2.64
#